data_AF-A0A970IZM0-F1
#
_entry.id   AF-A0A970IZM0-F1
#
_cell.length_a   1.000
_cell.length_b   1.000
_cell.length_c   1.000
_cell.angle_alpha   90.00
_cell.angle_beta   90.00
_cell.angle_gamma   90.00
#
_symmetry.space_group_name_H-M   'P 1'
#
loop_
_entity.id
_entity.type
_entity.pdbx_description
1 polymer ?
#
loop_
_entity_poly.entity_id
_entity_poly.type
_entity_poly.pdbx_seq_one_letter_code
_entity_poly.pdbx_strand_id
1 'polypeptide(L)'
;MDPIPAKIYLKELKEKYKYTPSESFYLNPVIGEYDDPARQRQCLLQIPISQEGNVVVYGAAGSGKTTFINALIYSIMEDHTPEEVNFYIFDFASETLRAFAKVPHVGDVVLSYEGEKVTNSLKMLYEELERRKKLFADYGGDYRSYNYGK
;
A
#
# COMPACT_ATOMS: atom_id res chain seq x y z
N MET A 1 -2.67 -30.85 0.67
CA MET A 1 -2.83 -29.78 1.66
C MET A 1 -4.28 -29.36 1.68
N ASP A 2 -4.77 -28.89 2.82
CA ASP A 2 -6.12 -28.35 2.89
C ASP A 2 -6.22 -27.08 2.04
N PRO A 3 -7.36 -26.85 1.34
CA PRO A 3 -7.56 -25.64 0.55
C PRO A 3 -7.41 -24.37 1.40
N ILE A 4 -6.90 -23.29 0.79
CA ILE A 4 -6.87 -21.97 1.44
C ILE A 4 -8.31 -21.60 1.85
N PRO A 5 -8.55 -21.22 3.12
CA PRO A 5 -9.87 -20.82 3.57
C PRO A 5 -10.42 -19.62 2.79
N ALA A 6 -11.75 -19.55 2.66
CA ALA A 6 -12.42 -18.44 1.96
C ALA A 6 -12.17 -17.06 2.61
N LYS A 7 -11.79 -17.04 3.89
CA LYS A 7 -11.40 -15.85 4.64
C LYS A 7 -10.07 -16.11 5.32
N ILE A 8 -9.13 -15.21 5.10
CA ILE A 8 -7.81 -15.20 5.74
C ILE A 8 -7.58 -13.81 6.32
N TYR A 9 -6.92 -13.74 7.48
CA TYR A 9 -6.66 -12.47 8.16
C TYR A 9 -5.15 -12.19 8.19
N LEU A 10 -4.77 -10.92 8.02
CA LEU A 10 -3.36 -10.51 7.94
C LEU A 10 -2.56 -10.96 9.16
N LYS A 11 -3.11 -10.79 10.37
CA LYS A 11 -2.48 -11.23 11.62
C LYS A 11 -2.18 -12.74 11.61
N GLU A 12 -3.15 -13.55 11.23
CA GLU A 12 -3.02 -15.01 11.18
C GLU A 12 -1.99 -15.44 10.14
N LEU A 13 -1.94 -14.77 8.98
CA LEU A 13 -0.93 -15.02 7.96
C LEU A 13 0.47 -14.65 8.44
N LYS A 14 0.63 -13.47 9.05
CA LYS A 14 1.91 -13.01 9.60
C LYS A 14 2.42 -13.99 10.67
N GLU A 15 1.54 -14.48 11.54
CA GLU A 15 1.87 -15.51 12.54
C GLU A 15 2.22 -16.87 11.90
N LYS A 16 1.36 -17.38 10.99
CA LYS A 16 1.55 -18.67 10.28
C LYS A 16 2.90 -18.75 9.59
N TYR A 17 3.31 -17.66 8.94
CA TYR A 17 4.55 -17.59 8.16
C TYR A 17 5.72 -16.98 8.91
N LYS A 18 5.59 -16.68 10.21
CA LYS A 18 6.62 -16.01 11.02
C LYS A 18 7.18 -14.77 10.34
N TYR A 19 6.28 -13.97 9.77
CA TYR A 19 6.61 -12.77 9.03
C TYR A 19 7.35 -11.77 9.91
N THR A 20 8.42 -11.20 9.35
CA THR A 20 9.12 -10.05 9.92
C THR A 20 8.88 -8.86 8.99
N PRO A 21 8.47 -7.68 9.52
CA PRO A 21 8.37 -6.46 8.74
C PRO A 21 9.64 -6.17 7.95
N SER A 22 9.45 -5.48 6.82
CA SER A 22 10.58 -4.99 6.02
C SER A 22 11.33 -3.88 6.76
N GLU A 23 12.51 -3.53 6.26
CA GLU A 23 13.24 -2.35 6.75
C GLU A 23 12.46 -1.05 6.51
N SER A 24 12.78 -0.01 7.29
CA SER A 24 12.19 1.32 7.14
C SER A 24 12.24 1.81 5.69
N PHE A 25 11.15 2.43 5.24
CA PHE A 25 10.97 2.94 3.87
C PHE A 25 10.98 1.86 2.77
N TYR A 26 10.88 0.57 3.12
CA TYR A 26 10.84 -0.53 2.17
C TYR A 26 9.48 -1.25 2.18
N LEU A 27 8.63 -0.91 1.22
CA LEU A 27 7.27 -1.42 1.11
C LEU A 27 7.26 -2.80 0.42
N ASN A 28 6.98 -3.84 1.21
CA ASN A 28 6.68 -5.19 0.72
C ASN A 28 5.51 -5.83 1.51
N PRO A 29 4.31 -5.23 1.47
CA PRO A 29 3.18 -5.64 2.30
C PRO A 29 2.71 -7.07 2.01
N VAL A 30 2.21 -7.72 3.08
CA VAL A 30 1.50 -8.99 3.00
C VAL A 30 0.09 -8.74 2.49
N ILE A 31 -0.32 -9.48 1.46
CA ILE A 31 -1.65 -9.32 0.84
C ILE A 31 -2.48 -10.61 0.81
N GLY A 32 -1.89 -11.75 1.18
CA GLY A 32 -2.61 -13.01 1.19
C GLY A 32 -1.70 -14.22 1.25
N GLU A 33 -2.21 -15.32 0.71
CA GLU A 33 -1.55 -16.61 0.60
C GLU A 33 -1.82 -17.16 -0.81
N TYR A 34 -0.84 -17.84 -1.39
CA TYR A 34 -1.00 -18.50 -2.68
C TYR A 34 -0.61 -19.98 -2.60
N ASP A 35 -1.28 -20.80 -3.40
CA ASP A 35 -0.90 -22.19 -3.61
C ASP A 35 0.20 -22.31 -4.68
N ASP A 36 1.21 -23.14 -4.41
CA ASP A 36 2.22 -23.61 -5.36
C ASP A 36 2.00 -25.12 -5.58
N PRO A 37 1.13 -25.51 -6.54
CA PRO A 37 0.77 -26.92 -6.75
C PRO A 37 1.95 -27.79 -7.16
N ALA A 38 2.91 -27.22 -7.89
CA ALA A 38 4.09 -27.92 -8.36
C ALA A 38 4.99 -28.39 -7.21
N ARG A 39 5.04 -27.61 -6.12
CA ARG A 39 5.81 -27.94 -4.91
C ARG A 39 4.94 -28.41 -3.74
N GLN A 40 3.64 -28.59 -3.97
CA GLN A 40 2.66 -28.99 -2.96
C GLN A 40 2.77 -28.17 -1.66
N ARG A 41 2.85 -26.84 -1.79
CA ARG A 41 2.97 -25.92 -0.66
C ARG A 41 2.08 -24.69 -0.82
N GLN A 42 1.78 -24.05 0.31
CA GLN A 42 1.20 -22.71 0.37
C GLN A 42 2.26 -21.72 0.84
N CYS A 43 2.26 -20.53 0.27
CA CYS A 43 3.24 -19.49 0.55
C CYS A 43 2.57 -18.15 0.85
N LEU A 44 3.20 -17.35 1.70
CA LEU A 44 2.82 -15.96 1.92
C LEU A 44 2.90 -15.18 0.61
N LEU A 45 1.86 -14.42 0.29
CA LEU A 45 1.82 -13.53 -0.86
C LEU A 45 2.14 -12.10 -0.41
N GLN A 46 3.16 -11.51 -1.02
CA GLN A 46 3.57 -10.13 -0.81
C GLN A 46 3.61 -9.38 -2.14
N ILE A 47 3.53 -8.05 -2.09
CA ILE A 47 3.74 -7.19 -3.27
C ILE A 47 4.97 -6.32 -3.03
N PRO A 48 6.05 -6.47 -3.81
CA PRO A 48 7.30 -5.74 -3.60
C PRO A 48 7.23 -4.32 -4.19
N ILE A 49 6.35 -3.47 -3.65
CA ILE A 49 6.10 -2.10 -4.13
C ILE A 49 7.39 -1.28 -4.22
N SER A 50 8.26 -1.35 -3.22
CA SER A 50 9.52 -0.61 -3.28
C SER A 50 10.47 -1.10 -4.37
N GLN A 51 10.39 -2.36 -4.82
CA GLN A 51 11.22 -2.89 -5.91
C GLN A 51 10.58 -2.66 -7.30
N GLU A 52 9.27 -2.90 -7.42
CA GLU A 52 8.57 -2.94 -8.72
C GLU A 52 7.78 -1.66 -9.04
N GLY A 53 7.48 -0.83 -8.02
CA GLY A 53 6.75 0.41 -8.18
C GLY A 53 5.24 0.24 -8.18
N ASN A 54 4.58 0.72 -9.23
CA ASN A 54 3.12 0.89 -9.27
C ASN A 54 2.36 -0.45 -9.27
N VAL A 55 1.25 -0.50 -8.54
CA VAL A 55 0.38 -1.68 -8.45
C VAL A 55 -0.95 -1.41 -9.15
N VAL A 56 -1.39 -2.34 -9.99
CA VAL A 56 -2.70 -2.29 -10.65
C VAL A 56 -3.57 -3.46 -10.18
N VAL A 57 -4.78 -3.15 -9.71
CA VAL A 57 -5.75 -4.15 -9.25
C VAL A 57 -6.96 -4.14 -10.18
N TYR A 58 -7.28 -5.28 -10.78
CA TYR A 58 -8.40 -5.42 -11.70
C TYR A 58 -9.24 -6.67 -11.38
N GLY A 59 -10.49 -6.69 -11.85
CA GLY A 59 -11.43 -7.77 -11.58
C GLY A 59 -12.88 -7.34 -11.75
N ALA A 60 -13.79 -8.32 -11.87
CA ALA A 60 -15.22 -8.09 -12.04
C ALA A 60 -15.86 -7.32 -10.85
N ALA A 61 -17.07 -6.79 -11.03
CA ALA A 61 -17.85 -6.25 -9.93
C ALA A 61 -18.05 -7.34 -8.86
N GLY A 62 -17.89 -6.98 -7.58
CA GLY A 62 -18.00 -7.93 -6.47
C GLY A 62 -16.80 -8.86 -6.25
N SER A 63 -15.72 -8.77 -7.06
CA SER A 63 -14.55 -9.65 -6.93
C SER A 63 -13.62 -9.33 -5.74
N GLY A 64 -14.00 -8.41 -4.86
CA GLY A 64 -13.20 -8.07 -3.67
C GLY A 64 -12.08 -7.04 -3.88
N LYS A 65 -12.01 -6.30 -5.00
CA LYS A 65 -10.98 -5.26 -5.24
C LYS A 65 -10.84 -4.26 -4.09
N THR A 66 -11.96 -3.76 -3.58
CA THR A 66 -11.96 -2.79 -2.47
C THR A 66 -11.51 -3.44 -1.16
N THR A 67 -11.91 -4.69 -0.90
CA THR A 67 -11.42 -5.48 0.23
C THR A 67 -9.91 -5.68 0.16
N PHE A 68 -9.39 -5.96 -1.03
CA PHE A 68 -7.96 -6.09 -1.29
C PHE A 68 -7.22 -4.77 -1.01
N ILE A 69 -7.73 -3.63 -1.52
CA ILE A 69 -7.11 -2.31 -1.26
C ILE A 69 -7.13 -1.98 0.24
N ASN A 70 -8.22 -2.28 0.95
CA ASN A 70 -8.28 -2.13 2.41
C ASN A 70 -7.20 -2.95 3.12
N ALA A 71 -7.03 -4.22 2.74
CA ALA A 71 -6.02 -5.11 3.31
C ALA A 71 -4.59 -4.62 2.99
N LEU A 72 -4.35 -4.14 1.77
CA LEU A 72 -3.07 -3.57 1.35
C LEU A 72 -2.70 -2.35 2.20
N ILE A 73 -3.61 -1.38 2.33
CA ILE A 73 -3.39 -0.17 3.15
C ILE A 73 -3.10 -0.58 4.60
N TYR A 74 -3.92 -1.47 5.17
CA TYR A 74 -3.74 -1.93 6.54
C TYR A 74 -2.39 -2.65 6.75
N SER A 75 -1.99 -3.54 5.84
CA SER A 75 -0.71 -4.24 5.93
C SER A 75 0.47 -3.28 5.88
N ILE A 76 0.39 -2.21 5.09
CA ILE A 76 1.47 -1.20 5.02
C ILE A 76 1.53 -0.41 6.32
N MET A 77 0.38 0.05 6.83
CA MET A 77 0.30 0.84 8.07
C MET A 77 0.73 0.07 9.32
N GLU A 78 0.58 -1.26 9.34
CA GLU A 78 1.05 -2.10 10.43
C GLU A 78 2.58 -2.20 10.48
N ASP A 79 3.23 -2.09 9.33
CA ASP A 79 4.67 -2.30 9.20
C ASP A 79 5.47 -0.97 9.10
N HIS A 80 4.80 0.16 8.89
CA HIS A 80 5.44 1.46 8.65
C HIS A 80 4.76 2.59 9.40
N THR A 81 5.51 3.62 9.81
CA THR A 81 4.97 4.80 10.51
C THR A 81 4.47 5.88 9.54
N PRO A 82 3.69 6.88 10.01
CA PRO A 82 3.25 8.01 9.18
C PRO A 82 4.40 8.87 8.62
N GLU A 83 5.58 8.81 9.23
CA GLU A 83 6.80 9.46 8.74
C GLU A 83 7.43 8.69 7.57
N GLU A 84 7.16 7.38 7.47
CA GLU A 84 7.69 6.52 6.43
C GLU A 84 6.77 6.42 5.21
N VAL A 85 5.46 6.48 5.41
CA VAL A 85 4.47 6.36 4.34
C VAL A 85 3.22 7.21 4.58
N ASN A 86 2.80 7.93 3.53
CA ASN A 86 1.56 8.68 3.51
C ASN A 86 0.62 8.18 2.40
N PHE A 87 -0.67 8.14 2.71
CA PHE A 87 -1.73 7.80 1.76
C PHE A 87 -2.55 9.04 1.40
N TYR A 88 -2.75 9.24 0.10
CA TYR A 88 -3.73 10.17 -0.46
C TYR A 88 -4.67 9.35 -1.33
N ILE A 89 -5.90 9.16 -0.84
CA ILE A 89 -6.82 8.16 -1.39
C ILE A 89 -7.87 8.88 -2.24
N PHE A 90 -8.04 8.46 -3.49
CA PHE A 90 -9.12 8.92 -4.36
C PHE A 90 -10.17 7.80 -4.48
N ASP A 91 -11.22 7.86 -3.66
CA ASP A 91 -12.26 6.84 -3.61
C ASP A 91 -13.47 7.26 -4.44
N PHE A 92 -13.45 6.88 -5.71
CA PHE A 92 -14.49 7.23 -6.69
C PHE A 92 -15.51 6.11 -6.91
N ALA A 93 -15.50 5.07 -6.06
CA ALA A 93 -16.36 3.91 -6.20
C ALA A 93 -17.40 3.84 -5.07
N SER A 94 -17.19 2.95 -4.10
CA SER A 94 -18.12 2.67 -3.01
C SER A 94 -17.88 3.54 -1.76
N GLU A 95 -16.89 4.43 -1.80
CA GLU A 95 -16.57 5.38 -0.71
C GLU A 95 -16.24 4.72 0.64
N THR A 96 -15.93 3.43 0.63
CA THR A 96 -15.61 2.64 1.82
C THR A 96 -14.25 3.03 2.41
N LEU A 97 -13.34 3.58 1.62
CA LEU A 97 -12.01 3.99 2.06
C LEU A 97 -12.04 5.26 2.92
N ARG A 98 -13.19 5.95 3.02
CA ARG A 98 -13.41 7.02 4.01
C ARG A 98 -13.14 6.55 5.45
N ALA A 99 -13.22 5.25 5.72
CA ALA A 99 -12.87 4.67 7.01
C ALA A 99 -11.44 5.05 7.47
N PHE A 100 -10.54 5.33 6.52
CA PHE A 100 -9.18 5.73 6.79
C PHE A 100 -8.98 7.25 6.97
N ALA A 101 -10.02 8.08 6.83
CA ALA A 101 -9.87 9.55 6.81
C ALA A 101 -9.29 10.16 8.11
N LYS A 102 -9.26 9.39 9.22
CA LYS A 102 -8.75 9.84 10.52
C LYS A 102 -7.47 9.13 10.96
N VAL A 103 -6.91 8.24 10.14
CA VAL A 103 -5.67 7.54 10.54
C VAL A 103 -4.45 8.45 10.28
N PRO A 104 -3.41 8.40 11.13
CA PRO A 104 -2.25 9.30 11.01
C PRO A 104 -1.50 9.21 9.67
N HIS A 105 -1.50 8.03 9.04
CA HIS A 105 -0.85 7.83 7.74
C HIS A 105 -1.59 8.49 6.56
N VAL A 106 -2.85 8.87 6.72
CA VAL A 106 -3.69 9.34 5.60
C VAL A 106 -3.79 10.85 5.65
N GLY A 107 -3.23 11.49 4.63
CA GLY A 107 -3.31 12.94 4.46
C GLY A 107 -4.70 13.38 4.02
N ASP A 108 -5.34 12.61 3.13
CA ASP A 108 -6.71 12.88 2.71
C ASP A 108 -7.40 11.67 2.05
N VAL A 109 -8.73 11.67 2.11
CA VAL A 109 -9.61 10.81 1.29
C VAL A 109 -10.51 11.73 0.46
N VAL A 110 -10.32 11.68 -0.85
CA VAL A 110 -10.98 12.53 -1.84
C VAL A 110 -12.03 11.73 -2.59
N LEU A 111 -13.21 12.32 -2.73
CA LEU A 111 -14.38 11.67 -3.32
C LEU A 111 -14.70 12.27 -4.68
N SER A 112 -15.44 11.52 -5.49
CA SER A 112 -15.68 11.88 -6.90
C SER A 112 -16.43 13.19 -7.07
N TYR A 113 -17.27 13.56 -6.11
CA TYR A 113 -18.05 14.80 -6.13
C TYR A 113 -17.29 16.01 -5.55
N GLU A 114 -16.09 15.83 -5.00
CA GLU A 114 -15.29 16.91 -4.38
C GLU A 114 -14.30 17.51 -5.39
N GLY A 115 -14.80 18.06 -6.51
CA GLY A 115 -13.96 18.48 -7.65
C GLY A 115 -12.84 19.48 -7.31
N GLU A 116 -13.10 20.44 -6.42
CA GLU A 116 -12.06 21.37 -5.94
C GLU A 116 -10.97 20.63 -5.14
N LYS A 117 -11.39 19.69 -4.29
CA LYS A 117 -10.49 18.87 -3.47
C LYS A 117 -9.62 17.93 -4.32
N VAL A 118 -10.18 17.35 -5.39
CA VAL A 118 -9.42 16.57 -6.39
C VAL A 118 -8.32 17.42 -6.99
N THR A 119 -8.67 18.62 -7.45
CA THR A 119 -7.73 19.55 -8.10
C THR A 119 -6.62 19.98 -7.15
N ASN A 120 -6.97 20.37 -5.92
CA ASN A 120 -6.01 20.82 -4.91
C ASN A 120 -5.09 19.68 -4.44
N SER A 121 -5.61 18.46 -4.29
CA SER A 121 -4.82 17.29 -3.89
C SER A 121 -3.79 16.93 -4.96
N LEU A 122 -4.19 16.90 -6.24
CA LEU A 122 -3.26 16.66 -7.34
C LEU A 122 -2.20 17.74 -7.43
N LYS A 123 -2.58 19.02 -7.31
CA LYS A 123 -1.62 20.14 -7.31
C LYS A 123 -0.56 19.98 -6.21
N MET A 124 -0.99 19.67 -4.98
CA MET A 124 -0.08 19.45 -3.86
C MET A 124 0.87 18.27 -4.13
N LEU A 125 0.37 17.15 -4.65
CA LEU A 125 1.21 15.99 -5.00
C LEU A 125 2.26 16.34 -6.08
N TYR A 126 1.89 17.15 -7.08
CA TYR A 126 2.83 17.63 -8.09
C TYR A 126 3.89 18.57 -7.50
N GLU A 127 3.51 19.49 -6.63
CA GLU A 127 4.45 20.39 -5.94
C GLU A 127 5.44 19.62 -5.07
N GLU A 128 4.97 18.60 -4.34
CA GLU A 128 5.82 17.72 -3.53
C GLU A 128 6.79 16.89 -4.39
N LEU A 129 6.33 16.40 -5.55
CA LEU A 129 7.17 15.69 -6.51
C LEU A 129 8.30 16.60 -7.03
N GLU A 130 8.01 17.85 -7.39
CA GLU A 130 9.03 18.81 -7.82
C GLU A 130 9.99 19.20 -6.69
N ARG A 131 9.50 19.33 -5.45
CA ARG A 131 10.35 19.55 -4.27
C ARG A 131 11.30 18.37 -4.05
N ARG A 132 10.82 17.14 -4.13
CA ARG A 132 11.62 15.92 -3.94
C ARG A 132 12.63 15.69 -5.04
N LYS A 133 12.33 16.01 -6.30
CA LYS A 133 13.32 15.97 -7.39
C LYS A 133 14.56 16.80 -7.08
N LYS A 134 14.37 18.01 -6.53
CA LYS A 134 15.48 18.89 -6.12
C LYS A 134 16.23 18.31 -4.92
N LEU A 135 15.49 17.80 -3.93
CA LEU A 135 16.07 17.25 -2.71
C LEU A 135 16.89 15.99 -2.96
N PHE A 136 16.45 15.13 -3.88
CA PHE A 136 17.13 13.89 -4.21
C PHE A 136 18.30 14.10 -5.18
N ALA A 137 18.46 15.30 -5.76
CA ALA A 137 19.56 15.59 -6.68
C ALA A 137 20.93 15.34 -6.05
N ASP A 138 21.09 15.70 -4.77
CA ASP A 138 22.33 15.47 -4.00
C ASP A 138 22.53 13.99 -3.62
N TYR A 139 21.53 13.14 -3.84
CA TYR A 139 21.50 11.71 -3.51
C TYR A 139 21.34 10.84 -4.76
N GLY A 140 21.79 11.32 -5.93
CA GLY A 140 21.73 10.57 -7.19
C GLY A 140 20.33 10.40 -7.78
N GLY A 141 19.36 11.18 -7.32
CA GLY A 141 17.96 11.11 -7.74
C GLY A 141 17.17 9.96 -7.11
N ASP A 142 17.76 9.21 -6.19
CA ASP A 142 17.15 8.05 -5.56
C ASP A 142 16.62 8.35 -4.15
N TYR A 143 15.35 8.04 -3.91
CA TYR A 143 14.71 8.31 -2.61
C TYR A 143 15.27 7.42 -1.49
N ARG A 144 15.73 6.20 -1.80
CA ARG A 144 16.30 5.31 -0.79
C ARG A 144 17.63 5.86 -0.30
N SER A 145 18.49 6.26 -1.24
CA SER A 145 19.75 6.93 -0.94
C SER A 145 19.53 8.18 -0.10
N TYR A 146 18.49 8.97 -0.39
CA TYR A 146 18.10 10.11 0.45
C TYR A 146 17.66 9.69 1.86
N ASN A 147 16.84 8.64 2.01
CA ASN A 147 16.35 8.20 3.32
C ASN A 147 17.46 7.56 4.18
N TYR A 148 18.40 6.83 3.58
CA TYR A 148 19.54 6.22 4.28
C TYR A 148 20.70 7.19 4.54
N GLY A 149 20.83 8.24 3.74
CA GLY A 149 21.85 9.27 3.92
C GLY A 149 21.48 10.37 4.91
N LYS A 150 20.28 10.32 5.49
CA LYS A 150 19.74 11.28 6.44
C LYS A 150 20.14 10.99 7.89
#